data_AF-A0A5C7J4Y7-F1
#
_entry.id   AF-A0A5C7J4Y7-F1
#
_cell.length_a   1.000
_cell.length_b   1.000
_cell.length_c   1.000
_cell.angle_alpha   90.00
_cell.angle_beta   90.00
_cell.angle_gamma   90.00
#
_symmetry.space_group_name_H-M   'P 1'
#
loop_
_entity.id
_entity.type
_entity.pdbx_description
1 polymer ?
#
loop_
_entity_poly.entity_id
_entity_poly.type
_entity_poly.pdbx_seq_one_letter_code
_entity_poly.pdbx_strand_id
1 'polypeptide(L)'
;MNKEQKIALIRGIIKVWGGFSPSEADETFGLCVGKLGNLVGMVEYLSMDCIDVSVFTPSSYSSDSLQDYTMKYEEATDEVLDALVSLCRKYNEVMLEQEEE
;
A
#
# COMPACT_ATOMS: atom_id res chain seq x y z
N MET A 1 -11.16 -9.36 10.56
CA MET A 1 -11.44 -7.96 10.99
C MET A 1 -12.45 -7.39 10.02
N ASN A 2 -13.37 -6.54 10.46
CA ASN A 2 -14.24 -5.81 9.53
C ASN A 2 -13.45 -4.69 8.82
N LYS A 3 -14.04 -4.07 7.79
CA LYS A 3 -13.40 -3.01 7.00
C LYS A 3 -12.88 -1.85 7.87
N GLU A 4 -13.70 -1.33 8.76
CA GLU A 4 -13.32 -0.21 9.64
C GLU A 4 -12.14 -0.56 10.55
N GLN A 5 -12.11 -1.78 11.10
CA GLN A 5 -11.01 -2.28 11.91
C GLN A 5 -9.71 -2.42 11.11
N LYS A 6 -9.79 -2.87 9.84
CA LYS A 6 -8.63 -2.93 8.93
C LYS A 6 -8.05 -1.55 8.69
N ILE A 7 -8.90 -0.59 8.34
CA ILE A 7 -8.49 0.79 8.08
C ILE A 7 -7.92 1.44 9.34
N ALA A 8 -8.55 1.23 10.50
CA ALA A 8 -8.07 1.75 11.77
C ALA A 8 -6.69 1.18 12.15
N LEU A 9 -6.43 -0.10 11.87
CA LEU A 9 -5.12 -0.70 12.09
C LEU A 9 -4.06 -0.07 11.18
N ILE A 10 -4.33 0.03 9.88
CA ILE A 10 -3.42 0.64 8.91
C ILE A 10 -3.06 2.07 9.35
N ARG A 11 -4.08 2.89 9.62
CA ARG A 11 -3.90 4.26 10.14
C ARG A 11 -3.18 4.30 11.47
N GLY A 12 -3.41 3.33 12.35
CA GLY A 12 -2.74 3.24 13.64
C GLY A 12 -1.23 3.10 13.49
N ILE A 13 -0.77 2.23 12.60
CA ILE A 13 0.65 2.01 12.33
C ILE A 13 1.28 3.24 11.66
N ILE A 14 0.64 3.76 10.61
CA ILE A 14 1.12 4.95 9.89
C ILE A 14 1.19 6.18 10.82
N LYS A 15 0.27 6.30 11.78
CA LYS A 15 0.31 7.39 12.76
C LYS A 15 1.53 7.34 13.68
N VAL A 16 2.06 6.16 13.96
CA VAL A 16 3.25 5.99 14.82
C VAL A 16 4.52 6.25 14.02
N TRP A 17 4.64 5.65 12.84
CA TRP A 17 5.91 5.59 12.08
C TRP A 17 5.99 6.55 10.90
N GLY A 18 4.88 7.20 10.53
CA GLY A 18 4.77 7.95 9.29
C GLY A 18 4.32 7.09 8.12
N GLY A 19 4.11 7.75 6.97
CA GLY A 19 3.79 7.07 5.72
C GLY A 19 5.00 6.37 5.13
N PHE A 20 4.76 5.35 4.30
CA PHE A 20 5.83 4.50 3.77
C PHE A 20 5.44 3.90 2.40
N SER A 21 6.45 3.57 1.59
CA SER A 21 6.28 2.77 0.38
C SER A 21 6.34 1.28 0.69
N PRO A 22 5.71 0.40 -0.11
CA PRO A 22 5.77 -1.04 0.12
C PRO A 22 7.20 -1.60 0.23
N SER A 23 8.15 -1.04 -0.52
CA SER A 23 9.55 -1.47 -0.48
C SER A 23 10.25 -1.20 0.84
N GLU A 24 9.79 -0.22 1.64
CA GLU A 24 10.34 0.04 2.97
C GLU A 24 9.96 -1.06 3.98
N ALA A 25 8.88 -1.79 3.71
CA ALA A 25 8.43 -2.90 4.55
C ALA A 25 8.90 -4.27 4.03
N ASP A 26 8.92 -4.44 2.71
CA ASP A 26 9.36 -5.65 2.02
C ASP A 26 9.65 -5.31 0.55
N GLU A 27 10.92 -5.31 0.16
CA GLU A 27 11.38 -4.97 -1.20
C GLU A 27 10.76 -5.85 -2.29
N THR A 28 10.22 -7.02 -1.94
CA THR A 28 9.58 -7.94 -2.90
C THR A 28 8.07 -7.77 -3.00
N PHE A 29 7.49 -6.89 -2.19
CA PHE A 29 6.05 -6.74 -2.06
C PHE A 29 5.48 -5.77 -3.09
N GLY A 30 4.78 -6.30 -4.09
CA GLY A 30 3.96 -5.53 -5.02
C GLY A 30 2.47 -5.76 -4.77
N LEU A 31 1.71 -4.70 -4.52
CA LEU A 31 0.25 -4.80 -4.31
C LEU A 31 -0.54 -4.15 -5.44
N CYS A 32 -1.27 -4.98 -6.19
CA CYS A 32 -2.23 -4.52 -7.17
C CYS A 32 -3.57 -4.18 -6.50
N VAL A 33 -4.04 -2.95 -6.66
CA VAL A 33 -5.29 -2.46 -6.07
C VAL A 33 -6.48 -2.51 -7.04
N GLY A 34 -6.22 -2.76 -8.32
CA GLY A 34 -7.24 -2.84 -9.35
C GLY A 34 -6.69 -3.09 -10.74
N LYS A 35 -7.58 -3.54 -11.64
CA LYS A 35 -7.26 -3.80 -13.05
C LYS A 35 -8.33 -3.19 -13.96
N LEU A 36 -7.91 -2.61 -15.08
CA LEU A 36 -8.80 -2.11 -16.13
C LEU A 36 -8.25 -2.53 -17.51
N GLY A 37 -8.83 -3.58 -18.09
CA GLY A 37 -8.27 -4.18 -19.30
C GLY A 37 -6.86 -4.72 -19.03
N ASN A 38 -5.87 -4.20 -19.75
CA ASN A 38 -4.45 -4.52 -19.54
C ASN A 38 -3.74 -3.57 -18.55
N LEU A 39 -4.45 -2.60 -17.96
CA LEU A 39 -3.87 -1.68 -16.99
C LEU A 39 -3.95 -2.26 -15.58
N VAL A 40 -2.91 -2.05 -14.78
CA VAL A 40 -2.84 -2.43 -13.36
C VAL A 40 -2.53 -1.20 -12.52
N GLY A 41 -3.28 -0.99 -11.44
CA GLY A 41 -2.95 0.00 -10.41
C GLY A 41 -2.13 -0.66 -9.31
N MET A 42 -0.97 -0.09 -9.00
CA MET A 42 -0.04 -0.60 -7.98
C MET A 42 0.12 0.43 -6.86
N VAL A 43 0.18 -0.04 -5.61
CA VAL A 43 0.48 0.85 -4.46
C VAL A 43 1.92 1.33 -4.55
N GLU A 44 2.11 2.64 -4.52
CA GLU A 44 3.44 3.27 -4.46
C GLU A 44 3.73 3.82 -3.06
N TYR A 45 2.73 4.40 -2.40
CA TYR A 45 2.92 5.00 -1.09
C TYR A 45 1.64 4.95 -0.24
N LEU A 46 1.81 4.73 1.05
CA LEU A 46 0.74 4.71 2.05
C LEU A 46 0.90 5.92 2.96
N SER A 47 -0.12 6.78 2.98
CA SER A 47 -0.18 7.91 3.90
C SER A 47 -1.37 7.76 4.86
N MET A 48 -1.51 8.68 5.81
CA MET A 48 -2.55 8.62 6.83
C MET A 48 -3.97 8.60 6.23
N ASP A 49 -4.17 9.33 5.14
CA ASP A 49 -5.49 9.59 4.58
C ASP A 49 -5.78 8.74 3.34
N CYS A 50 -4.75 8.29 2.64
CA CYS A 50 -4.89 7.68 1.34
C CYS A 50 -3.73 6.77 0.92
N ILE A 51 -3.97 6.08 -0.19
CA ILE A 51 -3.04 5.23 -0.92
C ILE A 51 -2.71 5.96 -2.22
N ASP A 52 -1.43 6.22 -2.46
CA ASP A 52 -0.97 6.71 -3.76
C ASP A 52 -0.71 5.52 -4.68
N VAL A 53 -1.28 5.60 -5.87
CA VAL A 53 -1.35 4.49 -6.82
C VAL A 53 -0.85 4.94 -8.18
N SER A 54 0.11 4.19 -8.72
CA SER A 54 0.58 4.35 -10.09
C SER A 54 -0.02 3.28 -10.99
N VAL A 55 -0.41 3.68 -12.20
CA VAL A 55 -1.01 2.81 -13.21
C VAL A 55 0.03 2.44 -14.25
N PHE A 56 0.17 1.14 -14.49
CA PHE A 56 1.13 0.60 -15.44
C PHE A 56 0.45 -0.26 -16.51
N THR A 57 1.13 -0.40 -17.64
CA THR A 57 0.84 -1.46 -18.62
C THR A 57 1.88 -2.58 -18.44
N PRO A 58 1.51 -3.78 -17.95
CA PRO A 58 2.47 -4.86 -17.68
C PRO A 58 3.25 -5.34 -18.91
N SER A 59 2.70 -5.12 -20.12
CA SER A 59 3.36 -5.45 -21.39
C SER A 59 4.26 -4.33 -21.93
N SER A 60 4.44 -3.24 -21.17
CA SER A 60 5.34 -2.15 -21.52
C SER A 60 6.79 -2.52 -21.20
N TYR A 61 7.73 -2.02 -22.01
CA TYR A 61 9.16 -2.04 -21.68
C TYR A 61 9.60 -0.79 -20.90
N SER A 62 8.68 0.13 -20.62
CA SER A 62 8.91 1.29 -19.76
C SER A 62 8.42 1.01 -18.33
N SER A 63 9.20 1.47 -17.36
CA SER A 63 8.86 1.52 -15.94
C SER A 63 8.10 2.79 -15.55
N ASP A 64 7.84 3.69 -16.49
CA ASP A 64 7.11 4.93 -16.21
C ASP A 64 5.63 4.63 -16.00
N SER A 65 5.04 5.26 -14.99
CA SER A 65 3.59 5.21 -14.80
C SER A 65 2.89 5.94 -15.95
N LEU A 66 1.74 5.41 -16.35
CA LEU A 66 0.86 6.07 -17.32
C LEU A 66 0.04 7.18 -16.66
N GLN A 67 -0.30 6.98 -15.40
CA GLN A 67 -1.14 7.87 -14.62
C GLN A 67 -0.93 7.55 -13.14
N ASP A 68 -0.93 8.60 -12.32
CA ASP A 68 -0.96 8.47 -10.87
C ASP A 68 -2.30 8.99 -10.35
N TYR A 69 -2.82 8.36 -9.30
CA TYR A 69 -4.00 8.83 -8.59
C TYR A 69 -3.93 8.43 -7.13
N THR A 70 -4.76 9.09 -6.33
CA THR A 70 -4.88 8.82 -4.91
C THR A 70 -6.23 8.15 -4.64
N MET A 71 -6.20 7.09 -3.83
CA MET A 71 -7.38 6.31 -3.42
C MET A 71 -7.55 6.36 -1.90
N LYS A 72 -8.78 6.56 -1.44
CA LYS A 72 -9.08 6.44 -0.01
C LYS A 72 -9.16 4.97 0.40
N TYR A 73 -8.77 4.66 1.63
CA TYR A 73 -8.90 3.31 2.17
C TYR A 73 -10.35 2.79 2.15
N GLU A 74 -11.32 3.69 2.27
CA GLU A 74 -12.74 3.39 2.19
C GLU A 74 -13.19 2.96 0.79
N GLU A 75 -12.41 3.23 -0.25
CA GLU A 75 -12.67 2.82 -1.64
C GLU A 75 -12.04 1.45 -1.95
N ALA A 76 -11.06 1.01 -1.16
CA ALA A 76 -10.40 -0.27 -1.35
C ALA A 76 -11.33 -1.47 -1.09
N THR A 77 -11.11 -2.55 -1.83
CA THR A 77 -11.78 -3.83 -1.61
C THR A 77 -11.29 -4.49 -0.33
N ASP A 78 -12.05 -5.44 0.19
CA ASP A 78 -11.70 -6.14 1.42
C ASP A 78 -10.39 -6.94 1.30
N GLU A 79 -10.13 -7.52 0.12
CA GLU A 79 -8.90 -8.23 -0.24
C GLU A 79 -7.68 -7.30 -0.25
N VAL A 80 -7.82 -6.11 -0.86
CA VAL A 80 -6.76 -5.10 -0.86
C VAL A 80 -6.46 -4.65 0.57
N LEU A 81 -7.49 -4.45 1.40
CA LEU A 81 -7.29 -4.07 2.79
C LEU A 81 -6.61 -5.18 3.62
N ASP A 82 -6.88 -6.46 3.36
CA ASP A 82 -6.15 -7.56 4.02
C ASP A 82 -4.67 -7.59 3.65
N ALA A 83 -4.36 -7.36 2.38
CA ALA A 83 -2.98 -7.25 1.92
C ALA A 83 -2.27 -6.05 2.55
N LEU A 84 -2.94 -4.90 2.62
CA LEU A 84 -2.40 -3.69 3.27
C LEU A 84 -2.18 -3.88 4.78
N VAL A 85 -3.09 -4.55 5.48
CA VAL A 85 -2.90 -4.91 6.90
C VAL A 85 -1.65 -5.77 7.07
N SER A 86 -1.45 -6.74 6.19
CA SER A 86 -0.27 -7.62 6.23
C SER A 86 1.02 -6.84 5.99
N LEU A 87 1.01 -5.93 5.00
CA LEU A 87 2.13 -5.03 4.71
C LEU A 87 2.45 -4.09 5.87
N CYS A 88 1.44 -3.42 6.45
CA CYS A 88 1.64 -2.50 7.57
C CYS A 88 2.19 -3.22 8.81
N ARG A 89 1.81 -4.48 9.05
CA ARG A 89 2.39 -5.27 10.15
C ARG A 89 3.88 -5.53 9.93
N LYS A 90 4.29 -5.92 8.73
CA LYS A 90 5.71 -6.06 8.38
C LYS A 90 6.46 -4.75 8.57
N TYR A 91 5.90 -3.64 8.08
CA TYR A 91 6.50 -2.32 8.28
C TYR A 91 6.70 -1.98 9.77
N ASN A 92 5.69 -2.27 10.59
CA ASN A 92 5.77 -2.08 12.03
C ASN A 92 6.85 -2.96 12.68
N GLU A 93 7.01 -4.21 12.22
CA GLU A 93 8.09 -5.09 12.67
C GLU A 93 9.47 -4.52 12.31
N VAL A 94 9.67 -4.11 11.05
CA VAL A 94 10.91 -3.48 10.58
C VAL A 94 11.26 -2.22 11.38
N MET A 95 10.29 -1.36 11.65
CA MET A 95 10.52 -0.11 12.41
C MET A 95 10.85 -0.37 13.88
N LEU A 96 10.19 -1.35 14.51
CA LEU A 96 10.53 -1.75 15.88
C LEU A 96 11.93 -2.34 15.99
N GLU A 97 12.35 -3.16 15.02
CA GLU A 97 13.72 -3.69 14.99
C GLU A 97 14.77 -2.57 14.86
N GLN A 98 14.47 -1.52 14.09
CA GLN A 98 15.35 -0.37 13.94
C GLN A 98 15.42 0.54 15.18
N GLU A 99 14.38 0.62 16.01
CA GLU A 99 14.41 1.39 17.26
C GLU A 99 15.23 0.72 18.37
N GLU A 100 15.42 -0.59 18.31
CA GLU A 100 16.17 -1.35 19.31
C GLU A 100 17.70 -1.33 19.07
N GLU A 101 18.17 -0.81 17.92
CA GLU A 101 19.59 -0.62 17.57
C GLU A 101 20.17 0.74 18.01
#